data_AF-A0A2E7LNX6-F1
#
_entry.id   AF-A0A2E7LNX6-F1
#
_cell.length_a   1.000
_cell.length_b   1.000
_cell.length_c   1.000
_cell.angle_alpha   90.00
_cell.angle_beta   90.00
_cell.angle_gamma   90.00
#
_symmetry.space_group_name_H-M   'P 1'
#
loop_
_entity.id
_entity.type
_entity.pdbx_description
1 polymer ?
#
loop_
_entity_poly.entity_id
_entity_poly.type
_entity_poly.pdbx_seq_one_letter_code
_entity_poly.pdbx_strand_id
1 'polypeptide(L)'
;MKSVYDEAANLSSSEEDFVIAKVIHTQGSTPQKPGASLLVKKDGSTVGTLGGGCVEGDIWFAAKEALREKSGPSYKRYYLNEDIAARDGLVCGGTMYFYIEPIIGQGSKREIPAMISSAYAGEK
;
A
#
# COMPACT_ATOMS: atom_id res chain seq x y z
N MET A 1 8.83 -13.93 7.20
CA MET A 1 7.96 -13.11 6.32
C MET A 1 8.51 -11.70 6.41
N LYS A 2 8.99 -11.10 5.29
CA LYS A 2 9.54 -9.74 5.33
C LYS A 2 8.42 -8.73 5.60
N SER A 3 8.61 -7.80 6.53
CA SER A 3 7.68 -6.68 6.69
C SER A 3 7.75 -5.75 5.47
N VAL A 4 6.65 -5.10 5.14
CA VAL A 4 6.59 -4.02 4.13
C VAL A 4 7.65 -2.96 4.43
N TYR A 5 7.85 -2.63 5.72
CA TYR A 5 8.78 -1.59 6.14
C TYR A 5 10.24 -2.04 6.13
N ASP A 6 10.52 -3.32 6.37
CA ASP A 6 11.88 -3.86 6.24
C ASP A 6 12.33 -3.79 4.77
N GLU A 7 11.43 -4.18 3.85
CA GLU A 7 11.73 -4.08 2.42
C GLU A 7 11.84 -2.62 1.96
N ALA A 8 10.98 -1.73 2.46
CA ALA A 8 11.08 -0.30 2.18
C ALA A 8 12.39 0.30 2.70
N ALA A 9 12.87 -0.12 3.87
CA ALA A 9 14.16 0.32 4.42
C ALA A 9 15.33 -0.16 3.55
N ASN A 10 15.28 -1.41 3.06
CA ASN A 10 16.27 -1.94 2.13
C ASN A 10 16.31 -1.13 0.82
N LEU A 11 15.15 -0.93 0.18
CA LEU A 11 15.05 -0.15 -1.06
C LEU A 11 15.45 1.32 -0.86
N SER A 12 15.15 1.88 0.31
CA SER A 12 15.58 3.24 0.66
C SER A 12 17.10 3.35 0.72
N SER A 13 17.77 2.37 1.34
CA SER A 13 19.23 2.31 1.48
C SER A 13 19.93 2.06 0.14
N SER A 14 19.28 1.37 -0.78
CA SER A 14 19.75 1.14 -2.16
C SER A 14 19.32 2.24 -3.14
N GLU A 15 18.72 3.33 -2.65
CA GLU A 15 18.23 4.45 -3.47
C GLU A 15 17.25 4.06 -4.58
N GLU A 16 16.53 2.94 -4.39
CA GLU A 16 15.55 2.45 -5.36
C GLU A 16 14.19 3.10 -5.17
N ASP A 17 13.53 3.50 -6.25
CA ASP A 17 12.18 4.08 -6.19
C ASP A 17 11.11 3.00 -5.96
N PHE A 18 10.19 3.27 -5.04
CA PHE A 18 9.07 2.39 -4.72
C PHE A 18 7.85 3.21 -4.26
N VAL A 19 6.70 2.54 -4.14
CA VAL A 19 5.48 3.13 -3.59
C VAL A 19 4.99 2.28 -2.43
N ILE A 20 4.52 2.94 -1.37
CA ILE A 20 3.74 2.29 -0.31
C ILE A 20 2.30 2.75 -0.45
N ALA A 21 1.39 1.79 -0.64
CA ALA A 21 -0.03 2.01 -0.50
C ALA A 21 -0.51 1.46 0.85
N LYS A 22 -1.36 2.20 1.55
CA LYS A 22 -1.85 1.83 2.88
C LYS A 22 -3.34 2.06 3.01
N VAL A 23 -4.04 1.12 3.64
CA VAL A 23 -5.40 1.35 4.15
C VAL A 23 -5.32 2.32 5.32
N ILE A 24 -5.87 3.52 5.17
CA ILE A 24 -5.86 4.56 6.21
C ILE A 24 -7.18 4.64 6.97
N HIS A 25 -8.27 4.19 6.37
CA HIS A 25 -9.59 4.17 6.99
C HIS A 25 -10.48 3.12 6.32
N THR A 26 -11.42 2.57 7.08
CA THR A 26 -12.47 1.69 6.54
C THR A 26 -13.81 1.99 7.22
N GLN A 27 -14.90 1.75 6.49
CA GLN A 27 -16.27 1.84 6.98
C GLN A 27 -17.00 0.56 6.63
N GLY A 28 -17.80 0.02 7.54
CA GLY A 28 -18.53 -1.24 7.34
C GLY A 28 -17.62 -2.47 7.36
N SER A 29 -18.08 -3.55 6.70
CA SER A 29 -17.33 -4.80 6.58
C SER A 29 -16.33 -4.70 5.43
N THR A 30 -15.04 -4.87 5.71
CA THR A 30 -13.94 -4.75 4.73
C THR A 30 -12.94 -5.89 4.95
N PRO A 31 -12.29 -6.41 3.88
CA PRO A 31 -11.38 -7.57 3.97
C PRO A 31 -10.10 -7.26 4.76
N GLN A 32 -9.71 -6.00 4.82
CA GLN A 32 -8.59 -5.51 5.62
C GLN A 32 -8.97 -4.33 6.51
N LYS A 33 -8.10 -4.06 7.48
CA LYS A 33 -8.24 -2.94 8.43
C LYS A 33 -7.17 -1.88 8.20
N PRO A 34 -7.35 -0.66 8.75
CA PRO A 34 -6.32 0.37 8.70
C PRO A 34 -4.95 -0.16 9.16
N GLY A 35 -3.90 0.22 8.45
CA GLY A 35 -2.54 -0.28 8.65
C GLY A 35 -2.11 -1.35 7.66
N ALA A 36 -3.05 -2.10 7.05
CA ALA A 36 -2.72 -3.00 5.94
C ALA A 36 -2.04 -2.22 4.81
N SER A 37 -0.93 -2.77 4.32
CA SER A 37 -0.02 -2.05 3.42
C SER A 37 0.46 -2.96 2.30
N LEU A 38 0.72 -2.34 1.15
CA LEU A 38 1.30 -2.95 -0.04
C LEU A 38 2.44 -2.07 -0.53
N LEU A 39 3.63 -2.65 -0.65
CA LEU A 39 4.75 -2.04 -1.34
C LEU A 39 4.74 -2.48 -2.79
N VAL A 40 4.94 -1.54 -3.70
CA VAL A 40 5.07 -1.80 -5.14
C VAL A 40 6.42 -1.29 -5.62
N LYS A 41 7.22 -2.19 -6.20
CA LYS A 41 8.54 -1.87 -6.76
C LYS A 41 8.44 -1.42 -8.20
N LYS A 42 9.52 -0.84 -8.72
CA LYS A 42 9.62 -0.41 -10.12
C LYS A 42 9.40 -1.54 -11.13
N ASP A 43 9.85 -2.76 -10.83
CA ASP A 43 9.63 -3.96 -11.66
C ASP A 43 8.17 -4.48 -11.61
N GLY A 44 7.35 -3.96 -10.68
CA GLY A 44 5.97 -4.36 -10.46
C GLY A 44 5.80 -5.48 -9.44
N SER A 45 6.88 -6.06 -8.91
CA SER A 45 6.81 -6.98 -7.78
C SER A 45 6.31 -6.26 -6.52
N THR A 46 5.72 -7.02 -5.61
CA THR A 46 5.06 -6.48 -4.42
C THR A 46 5.46 -7.19 -3.12
N VAL A 47 5.29 -6.48 -2.00
CA VAL A 47 5.38 -7.03 -0.64
C VAL A 47 4.18 -6.53 0.17
N GLY A 48 3.54 -7.41 0.93
CA GLY A 48 2.31 -7.09 1.65
C GLY A 48 1.04 -7.30 0.83
N THR A 49 -0.11 -6.93 1.38
CA THR A 49 -1.42 -7.07 0.74
C THR A 49 -2.42 -6.08 1.32
N LEU A 50 -3.36 -5.64 0.49
CA LEU A 50 -4.51 -4.82 0.85
C LEU A 50 -5.80 -5.65 0.99
N GLY A 51 -5.70 -6.98 0.90
CA GLY A 51 -6.82 -7.91 0.94
C GLY A 51 -7.09 -8.59 -0.41
N GLY A 52 -6.29 -8.31 -1.44
CA GLY A 52 -6.39 -8.93 -2.76
C GLY A 52 -7.55 -8.42 -3.63
N GLY A 53 -7.82 -9.15 -4.72
CA GLY A 53 -8.92 -8.86 -5.64
C GLY A 53 -8.72 -7.60 -6.49
N CYS A 54 -9.82 -7.14 -7.12
CA CYS A 54 -9.80 -6.00 -8.03
C CYS A 54 -9.33 -4.70 -7.36
N VAL A 55 -9.62 -4.52 -6.07
CA VAL A 55 -9.20 -3.35 -5.30
C VAL A 55 -7.68 -3.28 -5.23
N GLU A 56 -7.01 -4.38 -4.87
CA GLU A 56 -5.56 -4.41 -4.81
C GLU A 56 -4.93 -4.19 -6.20
N GLY A 57 -5.53 -4.74 -7.26
CA GLY A 57 -5.10 -4.51 -8.64
C GLY A 57 -5.16 -3.04 -9.06
N ASP A 58 -6.25 -2.33 -8.75
CA ASP A 58 -6.39 -0.90 -9.06
C ASP A 58 -5.42 -0.02 -8.26
N ILE A 59 -5.15 -0.37 -7.00
CA ILE A 59 -4.16 0.34 -6.19
C ILE A 59 -2.73 0.05 -6.68
N TRP A 60 -2.43 -1.20 -7.08
CA TRP A 60 -1.17 -1.56 -7.70
C TRP A 60 -0.94 -0.77 -9.01
N PHE A 61 -1.97 -0.66 -9.84
CA PHE A 61 -1.87 0.12 -11.08
C PHE A 61 -1.61 1.61 -10.79
N ALA A 62 -2.35 2.20 -9.85
CA ALA A 62 -2.11 3.58 -9.44
C ALA A 62 -0.70 3.81 -8.87
N ALA A 63 -0.16 2.85 -8.13
CA ALA A 63 1.21 2.90 -7.64
C ALA A 63 2.24 2.86 -8.79
N LYS A 64 2.02 2.03 -9.81
CA LYS A 64 2.87 1.98 -11.02
C LYS A 64 2.84 3.29 -11.78
N GLU A 65 1.68 3.90 -11.93
CA GLU A 65 1.55 5.21 -12.59
C GLU A 65 2.24 6.31 -11.76
N ALA A 66 2.10 6.31 -10.44
CA ALA A 66 2.80 7.24 -9.55
C ALA A 66 4.34 7.12 -9.68
N LEU A 67 4.88 5.90 -9.81
CA LEU A 67 6.31 5.68 -10.09
C LEU A 67 6.74 6.21 -11.45
N ARG A 68 5.93 5.96 -12.48
CA ARG A 68 6.22 6.39 -13.86
C ARG A 68 6.23 7.90 -13.98
N GLU A 69 5.23 8.55 -13.39
CA GLU A 69 5.01 9.99 -13.47
C GLU A 69 5.79 10.79 -12.43
N LYS A 70 6.37 10.09 -11.44
CA LYS A 70 7.01 10.67 -10.26
C LYS A 70 6.08 11.64 -9.53
N SER A 71 4.81 11.25 -9.41
CA SER A 71 3.72 12.10 -8.94
C SER A 71 3.04 11.50 -7.71
N GLY A 72 2.56 12.37 -6.80
CA GLY A 72 1.92 11.99 -5.55
C GLY A 72 2.40 12.82 -4.36
N PRO A 73 1.93 12.51 -3.13
CA PRO A 73 1.07 11.38 -2.78
C PRO A 73 -0.38 11.54 -3.27
N SER A 74 -1.17 10.46 -3.25
CA SER A 74 -2.59 10.50 -3.62
C SER A 74 -3.46 9.69 -2.66
N TYR A 75 -4.77 9.96 -2.72
CA TYR A 75 -5.79 9.27 -1.93
C TYR A 75 -6.80 8.61 -2.85
N LYS A 76 -7.18 7.37 -2.55
CA LYS A 76 -8.24 6.65 -3.27
C LYS A 76 -9.31 6.16 -2.29
N ARG A 77 -10.58 6.30 -2.67
CA ARG A 77 -11.72 5.74 -1.96
C ARG A 77 -12.34 4.66 -2.84
N TYR A 78 -12.58 3.49 -2.26
CA TYR A 78 -13.14 2.34 -2.96
C TYR A 78 -14.39 1.84 -2.25
N TYR A 79 -15.51 1.79 -2.98
CA TYR A 79 -16.76 1.21 -2.52
C TYR A 79 -16.81 -0.27 -2.89
N LEU A 80 -17.02 -1.12 -1.91
CA LEU A 80 -17.15 -2.56 -2.13
C LEU A 80 -18.63 -2.89 -2.40
N ASN A 81 -19.15 -2.46 -3.55
CA ASN A 81 -20.57 -2.64 -3.88
C ASN A 81 -20.79 -3.75 -4.93
N GLU A 82 -21.35 -4.85 -4.43
CA GLU A 82 -22.36 -5.80 -4.95
C GLU A 82 -22.31 -6.38 -6.39
N ASP A 83 -21.91 -5.69 -7.45
CA ASP A 83 -22.21 -6.16 -8.82
C ASP A 83 -21.36 -7.35 -9.32
N ILE A 84 -20.24 -7.66 -8.66
CA ILE A 84 -19.40 -8.84 -8.95
C ILE A 84 -19.52 -9.91 -7.84
N ALA A 85 -20.06 -9.54 -6.68
CA ALA A 85 -20.01 -10.34 -5.45
C ALA A 85 -21.29 -11.16 -5.18
N ALA A 86 -22.34 -10.96 -5.98
CA ALA A 86 -23.64 -11.63 -5.85
C ALA A 86 -23.62 -13.15 -6.14
N ARG A 87 -22.47 -13.74 -6.51
CA ARG A 87 -22.37 -15.18 -6.81
C ARG A 87 -22.04 -16.05 -5.60
N ASP A 88 -21.39 -15.52 -4.55
CA ASP A 88 -20.82 -16.32 -3.45
C ASP A 88 -21.32 -15.92 -2.04
N GLY A 89 -22.24 -14.97 -1.91
CA GLY A 89 -22.94 -14.68 -0.63
C GLY A 89 -22.09 -14.07 0.49
N LEU A 90 -20.85 -13.67 0.21
CA LEU A 90 -19.90 -13.11 1.18
C LEU A 90 -19.46 -11.71 0.73
N VAL A 91 -20.33 -10.70 0.88
CA VAL A 91 -19.99 -9.33 0.48
C VAL A 91 -19.53 -8.52 1.71
N CYS A 92 -18.27 -8.11 1.68
CA CYS A 92 -17.79 -7.00 2.50
C CYS A 92 -18.44 -5.71 1.99
N GLY A 93 -19.65 -5.36 2.44
CA GLY A 93 -20.41 -4.16 2.00
C GLY A 93 -19.87 -2.84 2.57
N GLY A 94 -18.55 -2.67 2.57
CA GLY A 94 -17.86 -1.54 3.18
C GLY A 94 -17.22 -0.58 2.19
N THR A 95 -16.54 0.43 2.73
CA THR A 95 -15.72 1.37 1.95
C THR A 95 -14.31 1.38 2.52
N MET A 96 -13.31 1.35 1.64
CA MET A 96 -11.90 1.42 2.00
C MET A 96 -11.27 2.71 1.47
N TYR A 97 -10.39 3.29 2.26
CA TYR A 97 -9.66 4.52 1.94
C TYR A 97 -8.17 4.22 1.95
N PHE A 98 -7.49 4.61 0.88
CA PHE A 98 -6.10 4.31 0.64
C PHE A 98 -5.29 5.59 0.53
N TYR A 99 -4.11 5.58 1.13
CA TYR A 99 -3.05 6.57 0.89
C TYR A 99 -1.96 5.90 0.07
N ILE A 100 -1.55 6.53 -1.02
CA ILE A 100 -0.56 6.02 -1.96
C ILE A 100 0.59 7.01 -1.98
N GLU A 101 1.74 6.60 -1.43
CA GLU A 101 2.90 7.44 -1.28
C GLU A 101 4.09 6.89 -2.10
N PRO A 102 4.50 7.61 -3.16
CA PRO A 102 5.76 7.35 -3.83
C PRO A 102 6.95 7.85 -3.00
N ILE A 103 7.97 7.01 -2.90
CA ILE A 103 9.28 7.33 -2.33
C ILE A 103 10.27 7.30 -3.49
N ILE A 104 10.60 8.49 -4.01
CA ILE A 104 11.32 8.68 -5.28
C ILE A 104 12.50 9.62 -5.08
N GLY A 105 13.64 9.31 -5.70
CA GLY A 105 14.85 10.16 -5.65
C GLY A 105 15.37 10.36 -4.24
N GLN A 106 16.29 11.29 -4.00
CA GLN A 106 16.81 11.56 -2.65
C GLN A 106 15.87 12.44 -1.83
N GLY A 107 15.81 12.25 -0.51
CA GLY A 107 15.06 13.11 0.40
C GLY A 107 14.72 12.43 1.74
N SER A 108 14.27 13.24 2.70
CA SER A 108 13.96 12.82 4.08
C SER A 108 12.92 11.71 4.17
N LYS A 109 12.06 11.55 3.15
CA LYS A 109 11.08 10.46 3.10
C LYS A 109 11.73 9.06 3.10
N ARG A 110 12.97 8.92 2.64
CA ARG A 110 13.70 7.63 2.65
C ARG A 110 14.17 7.19 4.03
N GLU A 111 14.21 8.09 5.00
CA GLU A 111 14.63 7.78 6.38
C GLU A 111 13.48 7.12 7.16
N ILE A 112 12.25 7.48 6.82
CA ILE A 112 11.03 7.06 7.54
C ILE A 112 10.87 5.54 7.57
N PRO A 113 11.04 4.78 6.48
CA PRO A 113 10.91 3.32 6.51
C PRO A 113 11.85 2.63 7.50
N ALA A 114 13.10 3.09 7.60
CA ALA A 114 14.07 2.55 8.55
C ALA A 114 13.64 2.83 9.99
N MET A 115 13.20 4.06 10.28
CA MET A 115 12.68 4.42 11.61
C MET A 115 11.48 3.56 12.00
N ILE A 116 10.55 3.32 11.06
CA ILE A 116 9.37 2.49 11.32
C ILE A 116 9.78 1.02 11.54
N SER A 117 10.72 0.49 10.75
CA SER A 117 11.23 -0.87 10.92
C SER A 117 11.89 -1.06 12.29
N SER A 118 12.78 -0.16 12.71
CA SER A 118 13.39 -0.18 14.05
C SER A 118 12.35 -0.07 15.18
N ALA A 119 11.35 0.80 15.02
CA ALA A 119 10.27 0.92 16.01
C ALA A 119 9.47 -0.39 16.15
N TYR A 120 9.21 -1.12 15.05
CA TYR A 120 8.57 -2.44 15.13
C TYR A 120 9.47 -3.51 15.75
N ALA A 121 10.79 -3.40 15.62
CA ALA A 121 11.75 -4.27 16.29
C ALA A 121 11.88 -4.00 17.79
N GLY A 122 11.27 -2.91 18.30
CA GLY A 122 11.40 -2.49 19.70
C GLY A 122 12.73 -1.80 20.01
N GLU A 123 13.45 -1.37 18.97
CA GLU A 123 14.66 -0.57 19.09
C GLU A 123 14.29 0.89 19.40
N LYS A 124 15.07 1.53 20.28
CA LYS A 124 14.81 2.92 20.73
C LYS A 124 15.33 3.95 19.76
#